data_AF-A0A7C8E3V1-F1
#
_entry.id   AF-A0A7C8E3V1-F1
#
_cell.length_a   1.000
_cell.length_b   1.000
_cell.length_c   1.000
_cell.angle_alpha   90.00
_cell.angle_beta   90.00
_cell.angle_gamma   90.00
#
_symmetry.space_group_name_H-M   'P 1'
#
loop_
_entity.id
_entity.type
_entity.pdbx_description
1 polymer ?
#
loop_
_entity_poly.entity_id
_entity_poly.type
_entity_poly.pdbx_seq_one_letter_code
_entity_poly.pdbx_strand_id
1 'polypeptide(L)'
;MQKLLIFISSIRWQDLVDVSLNSYILFRLYALFRNTDVFRVLIGIAFFWILQRMAVSMGLILTSWMMEGIIAVAALIVIVVFRNEIRSVFRARNIWAILWGLPHKQTQTPVEI
;
A
#
# COMPACT_ATOMS: atom_id res chain seq x y z
N MET A 1 -9.31 -14.52 37.72
CA MET A 1 -10.39 -14.76 36.74
C MET A 1 -11.25 -13.52 36.48
N GLN A 2 -11.69 -12.76 37.50
CA GLN A 2 -12.51 -11.54 37.32
C GLN A 2 -11.88 -10.44 36.42
N LYS A 3 -10.56 -10.23 36.49
CA LYS A 3 -9.87 -9.27 35.61
C LYS A 3 -10.00 -9.59 34.11
N LEU A 4 -10.11 -10.87 33.75
CA LEU A 4 -10.26 -11.31 32.36
C LEU A 4 -11.66 -11.00 31.82
N LEU A 5 -12.68 -11.14 32.67
CA LEU A 5 -14.08 -10.84 32.33
C LEU A 5 -14.31 -9.34 32.09
N ILE A 6 -13.65 -8.48 32.88
CA ILE A 6 -13.70 -7.02 32.69
C ILE A 6 -13.01 -6.62 31.38
N PHE A 7 -11.88 -7.25 31.03
CA PHE A 7 -11.18 -7.00 29.77
C PHE A 7 -12.03 -7.40 28.56
N ILE A 8 -12.66 -8.58 28.57
CA ILE A 8 -13.54 -9.04 27.49
C ILE A 8 -14.80 -8.16 27.39
N SER A 9 -15.35 -7.69 28.52
CA SER A 9 -16.48 -6.74 28.52
C SER A 9 -16.10 -5.34 28.02
N SER A 10 -14.82 -4.99 28.04
CA SER A 10 -14.34 -3.70 27.51
C SER A 10 -14.15 -3.72 25.99
N ILE A 11 -14.04 -4.91 25.39
CA ILE A 11 -13.94 -5.08 23.94
C ILE A 11 -15.29 -4.73 23.33
N ARG A 12 -15.27 -3.68 22.52
CA ARG A 12 -16.45 -3.24 21.80
C ARG A 12 -16.56 -4.05 20.51
N TRP A 13 -17.77 -4.37 20.08
CA TRP A 13 -17.96 -5.02 18.77
C TRP A 13 -17.43 -4.14 17.62
N GLN A 14 -17.39 -2.81 17.82
CA GLN A 14 -16.74 -1.88 16.89
C GLN A 14 -15.26 -2.20 16.70
N ASP A 15 -14.54 -2.56 17.77
CA ASP A 15 -13.11 -2.88 17.70
C ASP A 15 -12.87 -4.14 16.87
N LEU A 16 -13.75 -5.14 17.01
CA LEU A 16 -13.71 -6.36 16.21
C LEU A 16 -13.93 -6.08 14.73
N VAL A 17 -14.93 -5.25 14.39
CA VAL A 17 -15.21 -4.84 13.01
C VAL A 17 -14.06 -4.01 12.45
N ASP A 18 -13.54 -3.06 13.22
CA ASP A 18 -12.45 -2.18 12.80
C ASP A 18 -11.17 -2.96 12.49
N VAL A 19 -10.74 -3.84 13.42
CA VAL A 19 -9.56 -4.70 13.21
C VAL A 19 -9.77 -5.64 12.03
N SER A 20 -10.93 -6.30 11.91
CA SER A 20 -11.19 -7.25 10.83
C SER A 20 -11.20 -6.55 9.46
N LEU A 21 -11.85 -5.38 9.38
CA LEU A 21 -11.95 -4.60 8.15
C LEU A 21 -10.58 -4.04 7.74
N ASN A 22 -9.86 -3.37 8.65
CA ASN A 22 -8.53 -2.84 8.36
C ASN A 22 -7.55 -3.94 7.98
N SER A 23 -7.56 -5.07 8.71
CA SER A 23 -6.71 -6.22 8.40
C SER A 23 -6.99 -6.79 7.01
N TYR A 24 -8.27 -6.96 6.64
CA TYR A 24 -8.64 -7.41 5.30
C TYR A 24 -8.19 -6.45 4.20
N ILE A 25 -8.39 -5.14 4.39
CA ILE A 25 -7.97 -4.10 3.42
C ILE A 25 -6.45 -4.13 3.24
N LEU A 26 -5.69 -4.14 4.33
CA LEU A 26 -4.23 -4.20 4.30
C LEU A 26 -3.73 -5.48 3.63
N PHE A 27 -4.32 -6.62 3.96
CA PHE A 27 -3.98 -7.90 3.34
C PHE A 27 -4.23 -7.88 1.83
N ARG A 28 -5.38 -7.36 1.39
CA ARG A 28 -5.71 -7.30 -0.03
C ARG A 28 -4.78 -6.35 -0.78
N LEU A 29 -4.47 -5.18 -0.21
CA LEU A 29 -3.49 -4.25 -0.77
C LEU A 29 -2.12 -4.91 -0.89
N TYR A 30 -1.66 -5.60 0.15
CA TYR A 30 -0.42 -6.36 0.12
C TYR A 30 -0.43 -7.40 -1.01
N ALA A 31 -1.49 -8.20 -1.13
CA ALA A 31 -1.60 -9.24 -2.16
C ALA A 31 -1.60 -8.66 -3.58
N LEU A 32 -2.18 -7.47 -3.80
CA LEU A 32 -2.19 -6.78 -5.09
C LEU A 32 -0.79 -6.26 -5.49
N PHE A 33 -0.03 -5.73 -4.53
CA PHE A 33 1.30 -5.16 -4.79
C PHE A 33 2.44 -6.18 -4.68
N ARG A 34 2.21 -7.35 -4.07
CA ARG A 34 3.24 -8.37 -3.76
C ARG A 34 4.14 -8.75 -4.94
N ASN A 35 3.58 -8.77 -6.15
CA ASN A 35 4.30 -9.20 -7.36
C ASN A 35 4.73 -8.03 -8.23
N THR A 36 4.61 -6.79 -7.76
CA THR A 36 5.01 -5.59 -8.50
C THR A 36 6.22 -4.93 -7.86
N ASP A 37 6.96 -4.16 -8.65
CA ASP A 37 8.10 -3.36 -8.16
C ASP A 37 7.69 -2.23 -7.20
N VAL A 38 6.38 -2.06 -6.96
CA VAL A 38 5.82 -1.04 -6.06
C VAL A 38 6.41 -1.16 -4.66
N PHE A 39 6.57 -2.37 -4.11
CA PHE A 39 7.16 -2.53 -2.77
C PHE A 39 8.60 -2.01 -2.69
N ARG A 40 9.42 -2.25 -3.71
CA ARG A 40 10.81 -1.79 -3.75
C ARG A 40 10.88 -0.26 -3.78
N VAL A 41 9.99 0.38 -4.55
CA VAL A 41 9.90 1.83 -4.61
C VAL A 41 9.30 2.43 -3.33
N LEU A 42 8.30 1.79 -2.74
CA LEU A 42 7.69 2.22 -1.48
C LEU A 42 8.71 2.29 -0.34
N ILE A 43 9.62 1.30 -0.27
CA ILE A 43 10.73 1.29 0.69
C ILE A 43 11.66 2.49 0.45
N GLY A 44 11.98 2.78 -0.81
CA GLY A 44 12.80 3.95 -1.17
C GLY A 44 12.17 5.27 -0.74
N ILE A 45 10.88 5.46 -1.02
CA ILE A 45 10.13 6.65 -0.59
C ILE A 45 10.11 6.76 0.94
N ALA A 46 9.83 5.65 1.64
CA ALA A 46 9.82 5.62 3.10
C ALA A 46 11.19 5.99 3.68
N PHE A 47 12.27 5.50 3.07
CA PHE A 47 13.63 5.83 3.46
C PHE A 47 13.92 7.33 3.31
N PHE A 48 13.62 7.92 2.15
CA PHE A 48 13.80 9.36 1.95
C PHE A 48 12.95 10.20 2.91
N TRP A 49 11.73 9.76 3.20
CA TRP A 49 10.85 10.43 4.16
C TRP A 49 11.41 10.40 5.58
N ILE A 50 11.94 9.26 6.03
CA ILE A 50 12.61 9.16 7.34
C ILE A 50 13.83 10.08 7.40
N LEU A 51 14.68 10.08 6.36
CA LEU A 51 15.85 10.96 6.31
C LEU A 51 15.47 12.44 6.34
N GLN A 52 14.42 12.84 5.62
CA GLN A 52 13.90 14.20 5.66
C GLN A 52 13.44 14.56 7.08
N ARG A 53 12.72 13.65 7.75
CA ARG A 53 12.26 13.88 9.12
C ARG A 53 13.42 14.02 10.10
N MET A 54 14.46 13.22 9.92
CA MET A 54 15.70 13.33 10.70
C MET A 54 16.38 14.69 10.47
N ALA A 55 16.52 15.13 9.22
CA ALA A 55 17.11 16.43 8.89
C ALA A 55 16.33 17.60 9.51
N VAL A 56 14.99 17.56 9.46
CA VAL A 56 14.13 18.56 10.13
C VAL A 56 14.33 18.52 11.64
N SER A 57 14.35 17.33 12.25
CA SER A 57 14.51 17.19 13.72
C SER A 57 15.87 17.69 14.23
N MET A 58 16.92 17.58 13.41
CA MET A 58 18.27 18.05 13.72
C MET A 58 18.47 19.54 13.37
N GLY A 59 17.47 20.22 12.82
CA GLY A 59 17.56 21.63 12.44
C GLY A 59 18.36 21.90 11.16
N LEU A 60 18.59 20.90 10.30
CA LEU A 60 19.27 21.09 9.01
C LEU A 60 18.30 21.69 7.99
N ILE A 61 18.19 23.02 7.97
CA ILE A 61 17.26 23.76 7.11
C ILE A 61 17.56 23.52 5.62
N LEU A 62 18.83 23.62 5.20
CA LEU A 62 19.18 23.42 3.79
C LEU A 62 18.97 21.98 3.35
N THR A 63 19.40 21.00 4.15
CA THR A 63 19.26 19.58 3.83
C THR A 63 17.80 19.16 3.77
N SER A 64 16.95 19.64 4.67
CA SER A 64 15.50 19.34 4.65
C SER A 64 14.84 19.90 3.37
N TRP A 65 15.17 21.13 2.97
CA TRP A 65 14.72 21.71 1.69
C TRP A 65 15.23 20.93 0.47
N MET A 66 16.51 20.55 0.46
CA MET A 66 17.05 19.72 -0.63
C MET A 66 16.35 18.36 -0.70
N MET A 67 16.09 17.73 0.45
CA MET A 67 15.37 16.46 0.52
C MET A 67 13.94 16.58 0.01
N GLU A 68 13.24 17.68 0.29
CA GLU A 68 11.91 17.95 -0.28
C GLU A 68 11.97 17.99 -1.82
N GLY A 69 12.98 18.65 -2.39
CA GLY A 69 13.21 18.66 -3.83
C GLY A 69 13.50 17.26 -4.41
N ILE A 70 14.35 16.48 -3.75
CA ILE A 70 14.66 15.10 -4.16
C ILE A 70 13.40 14.23 -4.11
N ILE A 71 12.60 14.33 -3.04
CA ILE A 71 11.34 13.60 -2.88
C ILE A 71 10.35 13.99 -4.00
N ALA A 72 10.27 15.26 -4.37
CA ALA A 72 9.41 15.72 -5.47
C ALA A 72 9.83 15.11 -6.83
N VAL A 73 11.13 15.08 -7.13
CA VAL A 73 11.66 14.44 -8.35
C VAL A 73 11.44 12.92 -8.31
N ALA A 74 11.67 12.29 -7.16
CA ALA A 74 11.41 10.87 -6.97
C ALA A 74 9.92 10.54 -7.22
N ALA A 75 9.00 11.37 -6.74
CA ALA A 75 7.57 11.22 -7.00
C ALA A 75 7.24 11.31 -8.51
N LEU A 76 7.90 12.21 -9.24
CA LEU A 76 7.75 12.29 -10.70
C LEU A 76 8.25 11.01 -11.39
N ILE A 77 9.43 10.52 -11.00
CA ILE A 77 9.99 9.27 -11.52
C ILE A 77 9.02 8.11 -11.25
N VAL A 78 8.47 8.02 -10.04
CA VAL A 78 7.47 7.01 -9.66
C VAL A 78 6.28 7.04 -10.62
N ILE A 79 5.71 8.22 -10.91
CA ILE A 79 4.57 8.37 -11.83
C ILE A 79 4.92 7.90 -13.24
N VAL A 80 6.13 8.22 -13.73
CA VAL A 80 6.57 7.86 -15.09
C VAL A 80 6.86 6.36 -15.20
N VAL A 81 7.56 5.79 -14.21
CA VAL A 81 7.92 4.36 -14.19
C VAL A 81 6.68 3.50 -14.05
N PHE A 82 5.78 3.84 -13.13
CA PHE A 82 4.53 3.10 -12.91
C PHE A 82 3.39 3.52 -13.83
N ARG A 83 3.69 4.19 -14.94
CA ARG A 83 2.66 4.72 -15.84
C ARG A 83 1.70 3.63 -16.35
N ASN A 84 2.22 2.43 -16.60
CA ASN A 84 1.42 1.32 -17.13
C ASN A 84 0.53 0.69 -16.05
N GLU A 85 1.06 0.56 -14.84
CA GLU A 85 0.39 0.04 -13.65
C GLU A 85 -0.74 0.99 -13.22
N ILE A 86 -0.47 2.30 -13.21
CA ILE A 86 -1.49 3.32 -12.96
C ILE A 86 -2.61 3.19 -14.00
N ARG A 87 -2.26 3.11 -15.30
CA ARG A 87 -3.24 2.96 -16.38
C ARG A 87 -4.11 1.70 -16.22
N SER A 88 -3.53 0.57 -15.81
CA SER A 88 -4.28 -0.68 -15.65
C SER A 88 -5.31 -0.58 -14.53
N VAL A 89 -4.95 0.06 -13.42
CA VAL A 89 -5.87 0.33 -12.29
C VAL A 89 -7.01 1.25 -12.72
N PHE A 90 -6.73 2.32 -13.47
CA PHE A 90 -7.78 3.22 -13.97
C PHE A 90 -8.68 2.58 -15.05
N ARG A 91 -8.14 1.63 -15.83
CA ARG A 91 -8.92 0.90 -16.85
C ARG A 91 -9.83 -0.16 -16.22
N ALA A 92 -9.47 -0.70 -15.06
CA ALA A 92 -10.32 -1.56 -14.28
C ALA A 92 -11.48 -0.75 -13.66
N ARG A 93 -12.51 -0.47 -14.46
CA ARG A 93 -13.75 0.21 -14.03
C ARG A 93 -14.46 -0.49 -12.86
N ASN A 94 -14.13 -1.75 -12.57
CA ASN A 94 -14.62 -2.47 -11.41
C ASN A 94 -13.56 -2.55 -10.32
N ILE A 95 -13.47 -1.50 -9.49
CA ILE A 95 -12.78 -1.51 -8.19
C ILE A 95 -13.23 -2.71 -7.34
N TRP A 96 -14.51 -3.08 -7.43
CA TRP A 96 -15.06 -4.29 -6.82
C TRP A 96 -14.43 -5.58 -7.36
N ALA A 97 -14.07 -5.64 -8.64
CA ALA A 97 -13.35 -6.78 -9.21
C ALA A 97 -11.86 -6.79 -8.82
N ILE A 98 -11.25 -5.64 -8.52
CA ILE A 98 -9.88 -5.60 -7.96
C ILE A 98 -9.90 -6.10 -6.51
N LEU A 99 -10.92 -5.73 -5.74
CA LEU A 99 -11.07 -6.11 -4.33
C LEU A 99 -11.56 -7.56 -4.13
N TRP A 100 -12.44 -8.07 -5.01
CA TRP A 100 -13.04 -9.43 -4.91
C TRP A 100 -12.74 -10.38 -6.07
N GLY A 101 -12.10 -9.95 -7.16
CA GLY A 101 -11.85 -10.78 -8.32
C GLY A 101 -10.90 -11.94 -8.01
N LEU A 102 -11.41 -13.16 -8.16
CA LEU A 102 -10.64 -14.38 -8.20
C LEU A 102 -9.86 -14.44 -9.54
N PRO A 103 -8.62 -14.97 -9.54
CA PRO A 103 -7.86 -15.16 -10.76
C PRO A 103 -8.62 -16.14 -11.65
N HIS A 104 -9.30 -15.62 -12.68
CA HIS A 104 -9.83 -16.46 -13.75
C HIS A 104 -8.61 -16.93 -14.53
N LYS A 105 -8.08 -18.08 -14.15
CA LYS A 105 -7.12 -18.82 -14.95
C LYS A 105 -7.84 -19.10 -16.26
N GLN A 106 -7.55 -18.28 -17.28
CA GLN A 106 -7.98 -18.57 -18.65
C GLN A 106 -7.37 -19.92 -18.99
N THR A 107 -8.18 -20.97 -18.89
CA THR A 107 -7.89 -22.25 -19.51
C THR A 107 -7.80 -21.98 -20.99
N GLN A 108 -6.58 -21.82 -21.48
CA GLN A 108 -6.27 -21.88 -22.89
C GLN A 108 -6.78 -23.24 -23.37
N THR A 109 -7.95 -23.26 -24.00
CA THR A 109 -8.39 -24.42 -24.77
C THR A 109 -7.34 -24.64 -25.84
N PRO A 110 -6.70 -25.83 -25.89
CA PRO A 110 -5.82 -26.16 -26.99
C PRO A 110 -6.67 -26.06 -28.25
N VAL A 111 -6.30 -25.15 -29.16
CA VAL A 111 -6.78 -25.25 -30.54
C VAL A 111 -6.03 -26.47 -31.08
N GLU A 112 -6.74 -27.59 -31.12
CA GLU A 112 -6.33 -28.79 -31.83
C GLU A 112 -6.27 -28.40 -33.32
N ILE A 113 -5.05 -28.43 -33.88
CA ILE A 113 -4.77 -28.27 -35.31
C ILE A 113 -4.58 -29.68 -35.88
#